data_AF-A0AAD5B2M4-F1
#
_entry.id   AF-A0AAD5B2M4-F1
#
_cell.length_a   1.000
_cell.length_b   1.000
_cell.length_c   1.000
_cell.angle_alpha   90.00
_cell.angle_beta   90.00
_cell.angle_gamma   90.00
#
_symmetry.space_group_name_H-M   'P 1'
#
loop_
_entity.id
_entity.type
_entity.pdbx_description
1 polymer ?
#
loop_
_entity_poly.entity_id
_entity_poly.type
_entity_poly.pdbx_seq_one_letter_code
_entity_poly.pdbx_strand_id
1 'polypeptide(L)'
;MQYPVPLIRRAWELGLMNSHIPESCGGLGLSSFDACLITEELAYGCSGVQTAIEANSLGQMPVIIAGNEEQKQKYLGRMTEEPLMCAYCVTEPGAGSDVAGIKTRAEKKGDEYIVNGQKMWITNGGKANWYFLLTRTNPDPKCPASKAFTGFIVDADTPGVQIGRK
;
A
#
# COMPACT_ATOMS: atom_id res chain seq x y z
N MET A 1 -5.64 21.96 2.37
CA MET A 1 -6.40 21.25 1.31
C MET A 1 -7.09 20.04 1.93
N GLN A 2 -8.39 19.86 1.69
CA GLN A 2 -9.18 18.75 2.24
C GLN A 2 -8.94 17.46 1.45
N TYR A 3 -9.06 16.30 2.09
CA TYR A 3 -8.98 15.00 1.41
C TYR A 3 -10.24 14.77 0.56
N PRO A 4 -10.14 14.42 -0.75
CA PRO A 4 -11.24 14.50 -1.70
C PRO A 4 -12.17 13.27 -1.66
N VAL A 5 -12.72 12.96 -0.48
CA VAL A 5 -13.59 11.77 -0.25
C VAL A 5 -14.72 11.63 -1.28
N PRO A 6 -15.47 12.70 -1.66
CA PRO A 6 -16.55 12.55 -2.65
C PRO A 6 -16.06 12.11 -4.03
N LEU A 7 -14.90 12.60 -4.47
CA LEU A 7 -14.32 12.23 -5.77
C LEU A 7 -13.77 10.81 -5.77
N ILE A 8 -13.12 10.40 -4.67
CA ILE A 8 -12.62 9.03 -4.50
C ILE A 8 -13.79 8.03 -4.55
N ARG A 9 -14.85 8.27 -3.78
CA ARG A 9 -16.04 7.40 -3.79
C ARG A 9 -16.64 7.31 -5.20
N ARG A 10 -16.75 8.44 -5.90
CA ARG A 10 -17.30 8.45 -7.26
C ARG A 10 -16.41 7.70 -8.26
N ALA A 11 -15.09 7.83 -8.15
CA ALA A 11 -14.15 7.09 -9.00
C ALA A 11 -14.27 5.57 -8.76
N TRP A 12 -14.45 5.14 -7.50
CA TRP A 12 -14.70 3.73 -7.17
C TRP A 12 -16.02 3.21 -7.76
N GLU A 13 -17.13 3.96 -7.61
CA GLU A 13 -18.44 3.60 -8.20
C GLU A 13 -18.40 3.45 -9.73
N LEU A 14 -17.52 4.22 -10.39
CA LEU A 14 -17.34 4.20 -11.84
C LEU A 14 -16.34 3.12 -12.32
N GLY A 15 -15.72 2.35 -11.41
CA GLY A 15 -14.71 1.36 -11.77
C GLY A 15 -13.35 1.95 -12.17
N LEU A 16 -13.06 3.18 -11.75
CA LEU A 16 -11.81 3.90 -12.08
C LEU A 16 -10.76 3.83 -10.97
N MET A 17 -10.93 2.91 -10.01
CA MET A 17 -10.02 2.64 -8.91
C MET A 17 -9.82 1.13 -8.76
N ASN A 18 -8.72 0.72 -8.12
CA ASN A 18 -8.45 -0.69 -7.81
C ASN A 18 -8.45 -1.59 -9.07
N SER A 19 -8.08 -1.02 -10.22
CA SER A 19 -8.26 -1.63 -11.56
C SER A 19 -7.51 -2.95 -11.74
N HIS A 20 -6.38 -3.12 -11.05
CA HIS A 20 -5.56 -4.33 -11.12
C HIS A 20 -6.03 -5.48 -10.24
N ILE A 21 -7.02 -5.27 -9.36
CA ILE A 21 -7.52 -6.36 -8.51
C ILE A 21 -8.07 -7.47 -9.42
N PRO A 22 -7.61 -8.72 -9.26
CA PRO A 22 -8.07 -9.84 -10.09
C PRO A 22 -9.58 -10.06 -9.97
N GLU A 23 -10.21 -10.57 -11.03
CA GLU A 23 -11.62 -10.96 -11.02
C GLU A 23 -11.94 -11.97 -9.91
N SER A 24 -11.00 -12.85 -9.56
CA SER A 24 -11.18 -13.82 -8.46
C SER A 24 -11.37 -13.16 -7.10
N CYS A 25 -10.99 -11.90 -6.94
CA CYS A 25 -11.21 -11.07 -5.76
C CYS A 25 -12.32 -10.02 -5.98
N GLY A 26 -13.14 -10.16 -7.03
CA GLY A 26 -14.22 -9.22 -7.36
C GLY A 26 -13.78 -7.94 -8.09
N GLY A 27 -12.53 -7.87 -8.56
CA GLY A 27 -12.01 -6.72 -9.28
C GLY A 27 -12.18 -6.79 -10.80
N LEU A 28 -11.62 -5.81 -11.50
CA LEU A 28 -11.73 -5.70 -12.97
C LEU A 28 -10.62 -6.44 -13.73
N GLY A 29 -9.54 -6.85 -13.06
CA GLY A 29 -8.43 -7.59 -13.68
C GLY A 29 -7.72 -6.84 -14.82
N LEU A 30 -7.75 -5.50 -14.82
CA LEU A 30 -7.24 -4.70 -15.93
C LEU A 30 -5.71 -4.72 -16.01
N SER A 31 -5.20 -4.58 -17.23
CA SER A 31 -3.77 -4.55 -17.50
C SER A 31 -3.15 -3.22 -17.06
N SER A 32 -1.81 -3.17 -16.98
CA SER A 32 -1.07 -1.91 -16.80
C SER A 32 -1.39 -0.88 -17.89
N PHE A 33 -1.68 -1.31 -19.12
CA PHE A 33 -2.00 -0.40 -20.21
C PHE A 33 -3.34 0.29 -19.97
N ASP A 34 -4.37 -0.47 -19.58
CA ASP A 34 -5.70 0.09 -19.27
C ASP A 34 -5.64 1.06 -18.08
N ALA A 35 -4.86 0.70 -17.04
CA ALA A 35 -4.66 1.56 -15.88
C ALA A 35 -3.93 2.87 -16.23
N CYS A 36 -2.97 2.84 -17.17
CA CYS A 36 -2.31 4.04 -17.67
C CYS A 36 -3.31 5.00 -18.33
N LEU A 37 -4.22 4.49 -19.17
CA LEU A 37 -5.23 5.31 -19.84
C LEU A 37 -6.17 5.98 -18.82
N ILE A 38 -6.65 5.24 -17.82
CA ILE A 38 -7.47 5.79 -16.73
C ILE A 38 -6.69 6.86 -15.95
N THR A 39 -5.44 6.56 -15.61
CA THR A 39 -4.58 7.48 -14.84
C THR A 39 -4.31 8.78 -15.59
N GLU A 40 -4.05 8.74 -16.89
CA GLU A 40 -3.80 9.92 -17.72
C GLU A 40 -4.99 10.90 -17.66
N GLU A 41 -6.21 10.39 -17.85
CA GLU A 41 -7.43 11.20 -17.84
C GLU A 41 -7.75 11.77 -16.44
N LEU A 42 -7.58 10.96 -15.37
CA LEU A 42 -7.76 11.44 -14.00
C LEU A 42 -6.72 12.51 -13.63
N ALA A 43 -5.47 12.33 -14.06
CA ALA A 43 -4.38 13.25 -13.78
C ALA A 43 -4.54 14.58 -14.52
N TYR A 44 -5.10 14.58 -15.73
CA TYR A 44 -5.44 15.79 -16.47
C TYR A 44 -6.39 16.70 -15.66
N GLY A 45 -7.38 16.10 -14.99
CA GLY A 45 -8.29 16.83 -14.10
C GLY A 45 -7.61 17.33 -12.82
N CYS A 46 -7.00 16.44 -12.05
CA CYS A 46 -6.22 16.80 -10.87
C CYS A 46 -5.29 15.67 -10.42
N SER A 47 -3.98 15.87 -10.58
CA SER A 47 -2.96 14.92 -10.12
C SER A 47 -2.98 14.68 -8.61
N GLY A 48 -3.47 15.61 -7.80
CA GLY A 48 -3.65 15.40 -6.35
C GLY A 48 -4.75 14.39 -6.01
N VAL A 49 -5.86 14.40 -6.76
CA VAL A 49 -6.93 13.39 -6.63
C VAL A 49 -6.46 12.06 -7.20
N GLN A 50 -5.87 12.09 -8.40
CA GLN A 50 -5.33 10.88 -9.05
C GLN A 50 -4.26 10.21 -8.18
N THR A 51 -3.36 10.97 -7.53
CA THR A 51 -2.35 10.40 -6.62
C THR A 51 -2.97 9.70 -5.42
N ALA A 52 -4.08 10.21 -4.88
CA ALA A 52 -4.80 9.53 -3.80
C ALA A 52 -5.40 8.20 -4.27
N ILE A 53 -5.89 8.15 -5.51
CA ILE A 53 -6.43 6.94 -6.15
C ILE A 53 -5.32 5.93 -6.43
N GLU A 54 -4.25 6.36 -7.09
CA GLU A 54 -3.16 5.47 -7.54
C GLU A 54 -2.33 4.90 -6.39
N ALA A 55 -2.29 5.58 -5.24
CA ALA A 55 -1.70 5.02 -4.03
C ALA A 55 -2.38 3.72 -3.58
N ASN A 56 -3.64 3.45 -3.96
CA ASN A 56 -4.23 2.13 -3.79
C ASN A 56 -3.55 1.07 -4.66
N SER A 57 -3.40 1.33 -5.97
CA SER A 57 -2.69 0.44 -6.90
C SER A 57 -1.29 0.11 -6.38
N LEU A 58 -0.58 1.13 -5.87
CA LEU A 58 0.76 0.98 -5.28
C LEU A 58 0.76 0.07 -4.03
N GLY A 59 -0.21 0.23 -3.12
CA GLY A 59 -0.33 -0.61 -1.93
C GLY A 59 -0.80 -2.05 -2.24
N GLN A 60 -1.64 -2.22 -3.26
CA GLN A 60 -2.21 -3.50 -3.71
C GLN A 60 -1.20 -4.36 -4.47
N MET A 61 -0.32 -3.74 -5.26
CA MET A 61 0.57 -4.46 -6.17
C MET A 61 1.41 -5.56 -5.49
N PRO A 62 2.04 -5.34 -4.32
CA PRO A 62 2.76 -6.41 -3.61
C PRO A 62 1.88 -7.62 -3.28
N VAL A 63 0.61 -7.40 -2.91
CA VAL A 63 -0.34 -8.48 -2.60
C VAL A 63 -0.79 -9.20 -3.89
N ILE A 64 -0.99 -8.45 -4.98
CA ILE A 64 -1.36 -9.01 -6.28
C ILE A 64 -0.27 -9.97 -6.78
N ILE A 65 1.00 -9.56 -6.74
CA ILE A 65 2.10 -10.34 -7.34
C ILE A 65 2.67 -11.42 -6.42
N ALA A 66 2.59 -11.25 -5.10
CA ALA A 66 3.26 -12.14 -4.14
C ALA A 66 2.37 -12.68 -3.01
N GLY A 67 1.13 -12.19 -2.87
CA GLY A 67 0.19 -12.69 -1.87
C GLY A 67 -0.30 -14.10 -2.20
N ASN A 68 -0.54 -14.89 -1.14
CA ASN A 68 -1.27 -16.15 -1.28
C ASN A 68 -2.78 -15.88 -1.46
N GLU A 69 -3.56 -16.94 -1.72
CA GLU A 69 -5.00 -16.80 -1.97
C GLU A 69 -5.75 -16.17 -0.78
N GLU A 70 -5.45 -16.61 0.44
CA GLU A 70 -6.07 -16.07 1.66
C GLU A 70 -5.81 -14.56 1.81
N GLN A 71 -4.57 -14.11 1.59
CA GLN A 71 -4.18 -12.71 1.65
C GLN A 71 -4.86 -11.89 0.55
N LYS A 72 -4.92 -12.41 -0.68
CA LYS A 72 -5.58 -11.75 -1.80
C LYS A 72 -7.07 -11.56 -1.52
N GLN A 73 -7.77 -12.64 -1.16
CA GLN A 73 -9.20 -12.59 -0.83
C GLN A 73 -9.46 -11.63 0.33
N LYS A 74 -8.69 -11.72 1.43
CA LYS A 74 -8.89 -10.89 2.63
C LYS A 74 -8.64 -9.40 2.38
N TYR A 75 -7.56 -9.03 1.70
CA TYR A 75 -7.10 -7.64 1.61
C TYR A 75 -7.45 -6.96 0.31
N LEU A 76 -7.55 -7.68 -0.80
CA LEU A 76 -8.01 -7.12 -2.08
C LEU A 76 -9.54 -7.15 -2.16
N GLY A 77 -10.19 -8.24 -1.73
CA GLY A 77 -11.66 -8.34 -1.75
C GLY A 77 -12.37 -7.23 -0.98
N ARG A 78 -11.88 -6.87 0.21
CA ARG A 78 -12.46 -5.72 0.97
C ARG A 78 -12.37 -4.37 0.23
N MET A 79 -11.48 -4.23 -0.75
CA MET A 79 -11.32 -3.01 -1.56
C MET A 79 -12.33 -2.96 -2.72
N THR A 80 -12.93 -4.10 -3.08
CA THR A 80 -13.98 -4.21 -4.09
C THR A 80 -15.38 -4.14 -3.48
N GLU A 81 -15.50 -4.36 -2.17
CA GLU A 81 -16.75 -4.25 -1.41
C GLU A 81 -17.06 -2.80 -1.00
N GLU A 82 -16.04 -2.06 -0.59
CA GLU A 82 -16.16 -0.68 -0.10
C GLU A 82 -15.05 0.20 -0.71
N PRO A 83 -15.24 1.54 -0.81
CA PRO A 83 -14.23 2.47 -1.34
C PRO A 83 -13.12 2.75 -0.29
N LEU A 84 -12.48 1.69 0.19
CA LEU A 84 -11.38 1.73 1.14
C LEU A 84 -10.09 2.21 0.47
N MET A 85 -9.20 2.79 1.27
CA MET A 85 -7.86 3.18 0.84
C MET A 85 -6.83 2.21 1.42
N CYS A 86 -5.70 2.03 0.75
CA CYS A 86 -4.50 1.39 1.32
C CYS A 86 -3.27 2.26 1.03
N ALA A 87 -2.13 1.89 1.59
CA ALA A 87 -0.89 2.65 1.44
C ALA A 87 0.36 1.77 1.42
N TYR A 88 1.44 2.30 0.85
CA TYR A 88 2.72 1.63 0.64
C TYR A 88 3.81 2.26 1.51
N CYS A 89 4.23 1.55 2.54
CA CYS A 89 5.09 2.02 3.62
C CYS A 89 6.54 1.53 3.44
N VAL A 90 7.32 2.26 2.64
CA VAL A 90 8.76 1.98 2.44
C VAL A 90 9.65 3.11 2.94
N THR A 91 9.43 4.32 2.43
CA THR A 91 10.26 5.49 2.69
C THR A 91 10.32 5.83 4.18
N GLU A 92 11.51 6.23 4.63
CA GLU A 92 11.83 6.62 6.00
C GLU A 92 12.47 8.01 6.00
N PRO A 93 12.52 8.71 7.14
CA PRO A 93 13.19 10.02 7.22
C PRO A 93 14.64 10.00 6.73
N GLY A 94 15.35 8.89 6.94
CA GLY A 94 16.75 8.71 6.53
C GLY A 94 16.97 7.92 5.24
N ALA A 95 15.92 7.42 4.59
CA ALA A 95 16.05 6.53 3.42
C ALA A 95 14.84 6.64 2.48
N GLY A 96 15.06 7.16 1.28
CA GLY A 96 14.06 7.25 0.20
C GLY A 96 14.55 6.53 -1.05
N SER A 97 15.45 7.18 -1.81
CA SER A 97 16.05 6.59 -3.01
C SER A 97 16.85 5.31 -2.70
N ASP A 98 17.54 5.29 -1.55
CA ASP A 98 18.23 4.10 -1.05
C ASP A 98 17.29 3.23 -0.18
N VAL A 99 16.49 2.39 -0.84
CA VAL A 99 15.58 1.46 -0.15
C VAL A 99 16.37 0.44 0.69
N ALA A 100 17.59 0.06 0.30
CA ALA A 100 18.40 -0.86 1.09
C ALA A 100 18.86 -0.24 2.43
N GLY A 101 18.81 1.09 2.53
CA GLY A 101 19.15 1.88 3.71
C GLY A 101 18.10 1.89 4.82
N ILE A 102 16.87 1.39 4.58
CA ILE A 102 15.79 1.44 5.58
C ILE A 102 16.16 0.74 6.90
N LYS A 103 15.64 1.27 8.00
CA LYS A 103 15.96 0.89 9.38
C LYS A 103 14.78 0.35 10.17
N THR A 104 13.53 0.45 9.68
CA THR A 104 12.39 -0.23 10.32
C THR A 104 12.68 -1.72 10.42
N ARG A 105 12.63 -2.26 11.64
CA ARG A 105 12.95 -3.65 11.95
C ARG A 105 11.69 -4.45 12.20
N ALA A 106 11.71 -5.73 11.82
CA ALA A 106 10.74 -6.71 12.24
C ALA A 106 11.48 -7.90 12.87
N GLU A 107 11.17 -8.20 14.13
CA GLU A 107 11.76 -9.32 14.88
C GLU A 107 10.71 -10.40 15.09
N LYS A 108 11.02 -11.64 14.69
CA LYS A 108 10.10 -12.77 14.88
C LYS A 108 10.04 -13.17 16.36
N LYS A 109 8.85 -13.21 16.94
CA LYS A 109 8.59 -13.72 18.30
C LYS A 109 7.47 -14.76 18.24
N GLY A 110 7.85 -16.04 18.31
CA GLY A 110 6.90 -17.14 18.11
C GLY A 110 6.31 -17.09 16.70
N ASP A 111 4.99 -16.93 16.61
CA ASP A 111 4.22 -16.91 15.36
C ASP A 111 3.95 -15.50 14.83
N GLU A 112 4.43 -14.46 15.52
CA GLU A 112 4.24 -13.06 15.15
C GLU A 112 5.57 -12.31 14.92
N TYR A 113 5.48 -11.10 14.38
CA TYR A 113 6.61 -10.19 14.22
C TYR A 113 6.36 -8.89 14.97
N ILE A 114 7.35 -8.46 15.76
CA ILE A 114 7.33 -7.16 16.43
C ILE A 114 8.04 -6.16 15.54
N VAL A 115 7.30 -5.15 15.09
CA VAL A 115 7.80 -4.10 14.20
C VAL A 115 8.13 -2.84 14.99
N ASN A 116 9.32 -2.28 14.75
CA ASN A 116 9.72 -0.98 15.29
C ASN A 116 10.41 -0.13 14.22
N GLY A 117 9.92 1.09 14.01
CA GLY A 117 10.49 2.04 13.06
C GLY A 117 9.56 3.21 12.77
N GLN A 118 9.99 4.08 11.87
CA GLN A 118 9.22 5.24 11.43
C GLN A 118 9.25 5.30 9.91
N LYS A 119 8.05 5.38 9.31
CA LYS A 119 7.87 5.63 7.88
C LYS A 119 7.50 7.10 7.65
N MET A 120 7.82 7.61 6.47
CA MET A 120 7.67 9.04 6.15
C MET A 120 7.16 9.24 4.73
N TRP A 121 6.35 10.28 4.53
CA TRP A 121 5.78 10.66 3.23
C TRP A 121 4.84 9.61 2.62
N ILE A 122 4.09 8.90 3.47
CA ILE A 122 3.19 7.84 3.04
C ILE A 122 1.88 8.45 2.52
N THR A 123 1.70 8.44 1.19
CA THR A 123 0.42 8.77 0.56
C THR A 123 -0.69 7.87 1.13
N ASN A 124 -1.85 8.45 1.42
CA ASN A 124 -2.96 7.80 2.14
C ASN A 124 -2.62 7.31 3.56
N GLY A 125 -1.47 7.66 4.14
CA GLY A 125 -1.04 7.17 5.45
C GLY A 125 -2.10 7.34 6.55
N GLY A 126 -2.78 8.50 6.59
CA GLY A 126 -3.87 8.78 7.54
C GLY A 126 -5.28 8.39 7.08
N LYS A 127 -5.42 7.61 6.02
CA LYS A 127 -6.69 7.24 5.37
C LYS A 127 -6.78 5.74 5.04
N ALA A 128 -5.67 5.03 5.05
CA ALA A 128 -5.58 3.63 4.72
C ALA A 128 -6.31 2.74 5.74
N ASN A 129 -6.96 1.69 5.25
CA ASN A 129 -7.47 0.56 6.02
C ASN A 129 -6.34 -0.42 6.36
N TRP A 130 -5.36 -0.57 5.47
CA TRP A 130 -4.19 -1.43 5.67
C TRP A 130 -2.98 -0.90 4.89
N TYR A 131 -1.80 -1.34 5.30
CA TYR A 131 -0.52 -0.96 4.74
C TYR A 131 0.21 -2.16 4.16
N PHE A 132 0.80 -2.03 2.98
CA PHE A 132 2.00 -2.80 2.67
C PHE A 132 3.17 -2.15 3.42
N LEU A 133 3.96 -2.94 4.14
CA LEU A 133 5.10 -2.45 4.93
C LEU A 133 6.37 -3.24 4.61
N LEU A 134 7.42 -2.54 4.17
CA LEU A 134 8.76 -3.13 4.03
C LEU A 134 9.60 -2.89 5.28
N THR A 135 10.16 -3.96 5.82
CA THR A 135 11.02 -3.92 7.01
C THR A 135 12.29 -4.74 6.79
N ARG A 136 13.32 -4.47 7.59
CA ARG A 136 14.52 -5.29 7.68
C ARG A 136 14.32 -6.37 8.74
N THR A 137 14.31 -7.62 8.32
CA THR A 137 14.20 -8.80 9.21
C THR A 137 15.55 -9.45 9.49
N ASN A 138 16.52 -9.33 8.59
CA ASN A 138 17.88 -9.82 8.84
C ASN A 138 18.74 -8.76 9.56
N PRO A 139 19.22 -9.02 10.79
CA PRO A 139 20.00 -8.04 11.54
C PRO A 139 21.43 -7.87 11.02
N ASP A 140 21.98 -8.84 10.27
CA ASP A 140 23.35 -8.78 9.76
C ASP A 140 23.50 -7.64 8.74
N PRO A 141 24.36 -6.63 8.99
CA PRO A 141 24.60 -5.54 8.05
C PRO A 141 25.21 -5.99 6.72
N LYS A 142 25.85 -7.16 6.67
CA LYS A 142 26.44 -7.74 5.45
C LYS A 142 25.44 -8.59 4.64
N CYS A 143 24.25 -8.84 5.17
CA CYS A 143 23.21 -9.57 4.44
C CYS A 143 22.85 -8.82 3.14
N PRO A 144 22.86 -9.49 1.98
CA PRO A 144 22.51 -8.84 0.72
C PRO A 144 21.05 -8.39 0.73
N ALA A 145 20.76 -7.28 0.05
CA ALA A 145 19.43 -6.68 0.01
C ALA A 145 18.32 -7.68 -0.37
N SER A 146 18.59 -8.58 -1.31
CA SER A 146 17.64 -9.62 -1.77
C SER A 146 17.19 -10.61 -0.68
N LYS A 147 17.86 -10.65 0.47
CA LYS A 147 17.54 -11.54 1.61
C LYS A 147 17.34 -10.80 2.94
N ALA A 148 17.54 -9.48 2.96
CA ALA A 148 17.56 -8.71 4.20
C ALA A 148 16.18 -8.24 4.67
N PHE A 149 15.20 -8.20 3.76
CA PHE A 149 13.91 -7.55 3.98
C PHE A 149 12.74 -8.52 3.90
N THR A 150 11.65 -8.14 4.55
CA THR A 150 10.37 -8.84 4.48
C THR A 150 9.26 -7.80 4.33
N GLY A 151 8.35 -8.07 3.39
CA GLY A 151 7.12 -7.31 3.19
C GLY A 151 6.00 -7.88 4.06
N PHE A 152 5.23 -6.99 4.69
CA PHE A 152 4.09 -7.31 5.54
C PHE A 152 2.84 -6.61 5.04
N ILE A 153 1.68 -7.22 5.30
CA ILE A 153 0.39 -6.52 5.27
C ILE A 153 0.03 -6.22 6.72
N VAL A 154 -0.24 -4.96 7.04
CA VAL A 154 -0.53 -4.51 8.41
C VAL A 154 -1.85 -3.75 8.42
N ASP A 155 -2.85 -4.25 9.14
CA ASP A 155 -4.12 -3.53 9.34
C ASP A 155 -3.84 -2.20 10.08
N ALA A 156 -4.50 -1.11 9.65
CA ALA A 156 -4.14 0.23 10.11
C ALA A 156 -4.54 0.52 11.57
N ASP A 157 -5.45 -0.28 12.12
CA ASP A 157 -5.91 -0.24 13.51
C ASP A 157 -5.07 -1.14 14.45
N THR A 158 -4.03 -1.79 13.94
CA THR A 158 -3.11 -2.60 14.76
C THR A 158 -2.53 -1.76 15.91
N PRO A 159 -2.64 -2.20 17.18
CA PRO A 159 -2.08 -1.47 18.32
C PRO A 159 -0.60 -1.16 18.16
N GLY A 160 -0.22 0.10 18.38
CA GLY A 160 1.16 0.59 18.21
C GLY A 160 1.40 1.36 16.91
N VAL A 161 0.50 1.26 15.91
CA VAL A 161 0.54 2.14 14.74
C VAL A 161 0.17 3.56 15.16
N GLN A 162 1.07 4.52 14.96
CA GLN A 162 0.86 5.93 15.27
C GLN A 162 0.95 6.77 13.99
N ILE A 163 -0.16 7.41 13.63
CA ILE A 163 -0.25 8.24 12.44
C ILE A 163 0.19 9.67 12.79
N GLY A 164 1.16 10.19 12.05
CA GLY A 164 1.67 11.56 12.21
C GLY A 164 0.61 12.63 11.94
N ARG A 165 0.84 13.85 12.43
CA ARG A 165 -0.03 15.01 12.17
C ARG A 165 0.20 15.54 10.75
N LYS A 166 -0.88 16.05 10.14
CA LYS A 166 -0.85 16.82 8.88
C LYS A 166 -0.34 18.23 9.11
#